data_AF-A0A660N509-F1
#
_entry.id   AF-A0A660N509-F1
#
_cell.length_a   1.000
_cell.length_b   1.000
_cell.length_c   1.000
_cell.angle_alpha   90.00
_cell.angle_beta   90.00
_cell.angle_gamma   90.00
#
_symmetry.space_group_name_H-M   'P 1'
#
loop_
_entity.id
_entity.type
_entity.pdbx_description
1 polymer ?
#
loop_
_entity_poly.entity_id
_entity_poly.type
_entity_poly.pdbx_seq_one_letter_code
_entity_poly.pdbx_strand_id
1 'polypeptide(L)'
;VGIWGIGLIPTGDKDPYALRRAALGVLRMLMNSPLSINDLLRTVAAQFPQDLLAADTVAEVADFMQARLAVLLQNDYAQDTVAAVLAQRPDRLDDLADKLQAVESFKKLPEAAALAAANKRVQNLLKKADAQLGAVQENLLQEDAERALFAATQALRPTVQAALAKHDFQAALTALAAVKPQVDAFFDNVMVMADDAAVKQNRLNLLNELSQLMNAVADISLLGE
;
A
#
# COMPACT_ATOMS: atom_id res chain seq x y z
N VAL A 1 -11.95 -16.10 -15.93
CA VAL A 1 -13.07 -16.75 -15.22
C VAL A 1 -13.43 -18.10 -15.84
N GLY A 2 -14.04 -18.20 -17.03
CA GLY A 2 -14.45 -19.50 -17.58
C GLY A 2 -13.34 -20.56 -17.72
N ILE A 3 -12.12 -20.15 -18.13
CA ILE A 3 -10.95 -21.05 -18.21
C ILE A 3 -10.52 -21.61 -16.84
N TRP A 4 -10.68 -20.82 -15.76
CA TRP A 4 -10.47 -21.30 -14.40
C TRP A 4 -11.51 -22.35 -14.00
N GLY A 5 -12.79 -22.13 -14.35
CA GLY A 5 -13.87 -23.07 -14.05
C GLY A 5 -13.70 -24.47 -14.67
N ILE A 6 -12.90 -24.59 -15.73
CA ILE A 6 -12.56 -25.88 -16.35
C ILE A 6 -11.15 -26.36 -16.01
N GLY A 7 -10.46 -25.72 -15.05
CA GLY A 7 -9.17 -26.15 -14.53
C GLY A 7 -7.98 -25.92 -15.48
N LEU A 8 -8.13 -25.11 -16.53
CA LEU A 8 -7.08 -24.88 -17.53
C LEU A 8 -6.26 -23.61 -17.25
N ILE A 9 -5.88 -23.45 -15.98
CA ILE A 9 -5.13 -22.31 -15.48
C ILE A 9 -3.71 -22.30 -16.09
N PRO A 10 -3.18 -21.14 -16.53
CA PRO A 10 -1.80 -21.05 -17.04
C PRO A 10 -0.79 -21.49 -15.98
N THR A 11 0.17 -22.35 -16.35
CA THR A 11 1.25 -22.80 -15.47
C THR A 11 2.62 -22.53 -16.09
N GLY A 12 3.56 -22.03 -15.27
CA GLY A 12 4.95 -21.77 -15.71
C GLY A 12 5.00 -20.92 -16.99
N ASP A 13 5.64 -21.42 -18.05
CA ASP A 13 5.72 -20.71 -19.34
C ASP A 13 4.51 -20.94 -20.26
N LYS A 14 3.67 -21.94 -19.99
CA LYS A 14 2.56 -22.33 -20.88
C LYS A 14 1.34 -21.44 -20.67
N ASP A 15 0.94 -20.73 -21.73
CA ASP A 15 -0.31 -19.97 -21.82
C ASP A 15 -1.09 -20.35 -23.10
N PRO A 16 -1.67 -21.56 -23.15
CA PRO A 16 -2.29 -22.11 -24.36
C PRO A 16 -3.51 -21.31 -24.85
N TYR A 17 -4.16 -20.56 -23.95
CA TYR A 17 -5.34 -19.75 -24.24
C TYR A 17 -5.05 -18.25 -24.28
N ALA A 18 -3.77 -17.86 -24.29
CA ALA A 18 -3.32 -16.47 -24.33
C ALA A 18 -3.93 -15.58 -23.22
N LEU A 19 -4.17 -16.13 -22.04
CA LEU A 19 -4.75 -15.45 -20.89
C LEU A 19 -3.90 -14.30 -20.38
N ARG A 20 -2.57 -14.38 -20.49
CA ARG A 20 -1.67 -13.28 -20.13
C ARG A 20 -1.95 -12.07 -21.01
N ARG A 21 -2.05 -12.29 -22.33
CA ARG A 21 -2.35 -11.25 -23.31
C ARG A 21 -3.76 -10.69 -23.11
N ALA A 22 -4.74 -11.56 -22.84
CA ALA A 22 -6.11 -11.12 -22.55
C ALA A 22 -6.18 -10.25 -21.29
N ALA A 23 -5.54 -10.67 -20.20
CA ALA A 23 -5.48 -9.89 -18.95
C ALA A 23 -4.81 -8.53 -19.17
N LEU A 24 -3.69 -8.46 -19.89
CA LEU A 24 -3.04 -7.20 -20.23
C LEU A 24 -3.96 -6.25 -21.03
N GLY A 25 -4.74 -6.78 -21.96
CA GLY A 25 -5.75 -6.01 -22.70
C GLY A 25 -6.80 -5.40 -21.78
N VAL A 26 -7.34 -6.20 -20.84
CA VAL A 26 -8.32 -5.74 -19.84
C VAL A 26 -7.73 -4.69 -18.91
N LEU A 27 -6.51 -4.91 -18.39
CA LEU A 27 -5.83 -3.98 -17.50
C LEU A 27 -5.63 -2.61 -18.16
N ARG A 28 -5.23 -2.57 -19.43
CA ARG A 28 -5.08 -1.31 -20.19
C ARG A 28 -6.40 -0.54 -20.35
N MET A 29 -7.51 -1.25 -20.54
CA MET A 29 -8.84 -0.63 -20.55
C MET A 29 -9.20 -0.09 -19.16
N LEU A 30 -8.92 -0.86 -18.11
CA LEU A 30 -9.21 -0.47 -16.73
C LEU A 30 -8.39 0.72 -16.23
N MET A 31 -7.16 0.90 -16.71
CA MET A 31 -6.36 2.11 -16.40
C MET A 31 -7.01 3.41 -16.88
N ASN A 32 -8.00 3.34 -17.77
CA ASN A 32 -8.71 4.50 -18.30
C ASN A 32 -10.20 4.49 -17.91
N SER A 33 -10.59 3.64 -16.95
CA SER A 33 -11.99 3.44 -16.58
C SER A 33 -12.15 3.33 -15.07
N PRO A 34 -13.11 4.04 -14.46
CA PRO A 34 -13.34 4.03 -13.00
C PRO A 34 -14.06 2.76 -12.52
N LEU A 35 -13.55 1.58 -12.91
CA LEU A 35 -14.14 0.28 -12.62
C LEU A 35 -13.24 -0.55 -11.70
N SER A 36 -13.87 -1.21 -10.74
CA SER A 36 -13.23 -2.20 -9.87
C SER A 36 -12.94 -3.49 -10.63
N ILE A 37 -11.72 -4.01 -10.50
CA ILE A 37 -11.34 -5.34 -11.00
C ILE A 37 -12.23 -6.39 -10.33
N ASN A 38 -12.36 -6.34 -9.01
CA ASN A 38 -13.10 -7.33 -8.26
C ASN A 38 -14.60 -7.33 -8.60
N ASP A 39 -15.23 -6.17 -8.76
CA ASP A 39 -16.64 -6.09 -9.14
C ASP A 39 -16.89 -6.59 -10.56
N LEU A 40 -15.98 -6.30 -11.51
CA LEU A 40 -16.05 -6.87 -12.86
C LEU A 40 -15.94 -8.39 -12.82
N LEU A 41 -14.98 -8.93 -12.08
CA LEU A 41 -14.80 -10.38 -11.95
C LEU A 41 -16.00 -11.05 -11.28
N ARG A 42 -16.57 -10.45 -10.23
CA ARG A 42 -17.81 -10.94 -9.59
C ARG A 42 -18.99 -10.91 -10.56
N THR A 43 -19.15 -9.83 -11.32
CA THR A 43 -20.22 -9.68 -12.32
C THR A 43 -20.13 -10.77 -13.38
N VAL A 44 -18.93 -11.05 -13.87
CA VAL A 44 -18.68 -12.12 -14.85
C VAL A 44 -18.90 -13.50 -14.24
N ALA A 45 -18.40 -13.75 -13.01
CA ALA A 45 -18.58 -15.02 -12.33
C ALA A 45 -20.05 -15.38 -12.11
N ALA A 46 -20.90 -14.38 -11.80
CA ALA A 46 -22.34 -14.55 -11.64
C ALA A 46 -23.08 -14.97 -12.93
N GLN A 47 -22.44 -14.86 -14.10
CA GLN A 47 -23.03 -15.33 -15.37
C GLN A 47 -22.84 -16.84 -15.60
N PHE A 48 -22.05 -17.52 -14.77
CA PHE A 48 -21.84 -18.96 -14.86
C PHE A 48 -22.84 -19.71 -13.97
N PRO A 49 -23.22 -20.96 -14.32
CA PRO A 49 -24.04 -21.80 -13.47
C PRO A 49 -23.44 -21.96 -12.07
N GLN A 50 -24.31 -22.06 -11.06
CA GLN A 50 -23.89 -22.45 -9.71
C GLN A 50 -23.17 -23.80 -9.80
N ASP A 51 -22.08 -23.96 -9.03
CA ASP A 51 -21.17 -25.13 -8.99
C ASP A 51 -20.16 -25.29 -10.13
N LEU A 52 -20.20 -24.46 -11.19
CA LEU A 52 -19.17 -24.53 -12.23
C LEU A 52 -17.85 -23.87 -11.80
N LEU A 53 -17.93 -22.81 -10.98
CA LEU A 53 -16.77 -22.06 -10.52
C LEU A 53 -16.47 -22.41 -9.06
N ALA A 54 -15.20 -22.66 -8.75
CA ALA A 54 -14.74 -22.75 -7.36
C ALA A 54 -14.90 -21.39 -6.66
N ALA A 55 -15.14 -21.40 -5.34
CA ALA A 55 -15.41 -20.20 -4.55
C ALA A 55 -14.29 -19.15 -4.60
N ASP A 56 -13.05 -19.60 -4.78
CA ASP A 56 -11.83 -18.80 -4.87
C ASP A 56 -11.50 -18.33 -6.30
N THR A 57 -12.25 -18.75 -7.32
CA THR A 57 -11.98 -18.40 -8.73
C THR A 57 -11.80 -16.89 -8.94
N VAL A 58 -12.63 -16.07 -8.30
CA VAL A 58 -12.53 -14.60 -8.42
C VAL A 58 -11.21 -14.09 -7.84
N ALA A 59 -10.81 -14.61 -6.68
CA ALA A 59 -9.58 -14.22 -6.02
C ALA A 59 -8.35 -14.67 -6.83
N GLU A 60 -8.33 -15.90 -7.34
CA GLU A 60 -7.24 -16.41 -8.16
C GLU A 60 -7.06 -15.63 -9.47
N VAL A 61 -8.18 -15.28 -10.13
CA VAL A 61 -8.13 -14.44 -11.34
C VAL A 61 -7.66 -13.03 -11.01
N ALA A 62 -8.09 -12.46 -9.87
CA ALA A 62 -7.61 -11.17 -9.42
C ALA A 62 -6.10 -11.20 -9.13
N ASP A 63 -5.59 -12.22 -8.45
CA ASP A 63 -4.15 -12.43 -8.22
C ASP A 63 -3.38 -12.54 -9.53
N PHE A 64 -3.91 -13.30 -10.49
CA PHE A 64 -3.32 -13.39 -11.82
C PHE A 64 -3.26 -12.02 -12.52
N MET A 65 -4.34 -11.23 -12.44
CA MET A 65 -4.38 -9.88 -12.99
C MET A 65 -3.37 -8.94 -12.30
N GLN A 66 -3.24 -8.99 -10.97
CA GLN A 66 -2.24 -8.20 -10.23
C GLN A 66 -0.82 -8.57 -10.66
N ALA A 67 -0.52 -9.87 -10.81
CA ALA A 67 0.77 -10.33 -11.30
C ALA A 67 1.06 -9.88 -12.74
N ARG A 68 0.02 -9.74 -13.59
CA ARG A 68 0.17 -9.19 -14.94
C ARG A 68 0.32 -7.68 -14.94
N LEU A 69 -0.36 -6.98 -14.04
CA LEU A 69 -0.23 -5.53 -13.87
C LEU A 69 1.21 -5.16 -13.48
N ALA A 70 1.84 -5.90 -12.56
CA ALA A 70 3.24 -5.70 -12.21
C ALA A 70 4.16 -5.75 -13.45
N VAL A 71 4.01 -6.77 -14.29
CA VAL A 71 4.80 -6.92 -15.52
C VAL A 71 4.50 -5.81 -16.53
N LEU A 72 3.25 -5.36 -16.62
CA LEU A 72 2.86 -4.25 -17.49
C LEU A 72 3.61 -2.97 -17.11
N LEU A 73 3.58 -2.61 -15.82
CA LEU A 73 4.15 -1.36 -15.31
C LEU A 73 5.68 -1.37 -15.27
N GLN A 74 6.30 -2.53 -15.03
CA GLN A 74 7.76 -2.67 -15.01
C GLN A 74 8.44 -2.37 -16.36
N ASN A 75 7.68 -2.25 -17.45
CA ASN A 75 8.22 -1.78 -18.73
C ASN A 75 8.52 -0.27 -18.73
N ASP A 76 7.76 0.50 -17.95
CA ASP A 76 7.78 1.96 -17.97
C ASP A 76 8.31 2.57 -16.66
N TYR A 77 8.25 1.83 -15.55
CA TYR A 77 8.60 2.30 -14.20
C TYR A 77 9.61 1.38 -13.50
N ALA A 78 10.37 1.97 -12.57
CA ALA A 78 11.31 1.21 -11.74
C ALA A 78 10.61 0.12 -10.90
N GLN A 79 11.29 -1.01 -10.71
CA GLN A 79 10.74 -2.17 -10.02
C GLN A 79 10.26 -1.87 -8.59
N ASP A 80 10.99 -1.04 -7.86
CA ASP A 80 10.67 -0.65 -6.48
C ASP A 80 9.46 0.30 -6.42
N THR A 81 9.35 1.24 -7.36
CA THR A 81 8.17 2.10 -7.54
C THR A 81 6.93 1.26 -7.81
N VAL A 82 7.02 0.29 -8.72
CA VAL A 82 5.91 -0.63 -9.03
C VAL A 82 5.55 -1.47 -7.80
N ALA A 83 6.54 -2.00 -7.10
CA ALA A 83 6.32 -2.79 -5.89
C ALA A 83 5.62 -1.98 -4.79
N ALA A 84 6.06 -0.74 -4.55
CA ALA A 84 5.47 0.16 -3.57
C ALA A 84 3.98 0.44 -3.83
N VAL A 85 3.61 0.74 -5.08
CA VAL A 85 2.21 1.03 -5.44
C VAL A 85 1.35 -0.24 -5.40
N LEU A 86 1.86 -1.36 -5.94
CA LEU A 86 1.09 -2.60 -6.03
C LEU A 86 0.99 -3.37 -4.71
N ALA A 87 1.82 -3.07 -3.71
CA ALA A 87 1.70 -3.66 -2.37
C ALA A 87 0.33 -3.43 -1.72
N GLN A 88 -0.34 -2.32 -2.08
CA GLN A 88 -1.69 -2.02 -1.61
C GLN A 88 -2.80 -2.74 -2.38
N ARG A 89 -2.42 -3.52 -3.41
CA ARG A 89 -3.33 -4.28 -4.27
C ARG A 89 -4.48 -3.40 -4.82
N PRO A 90 -4.18 -2.37 -5.63
CA PRO A 90 -5.18 -1.44 -6.13
C PRO A 90 -6.28 -2.19 -6.89
N ASP A 91 -7.52 -1.99 -6.48
CA ASP A 91 -8.71 -2.60 -7.10
C ASP A 91 -9.19 -1.78 -8.31
N ARG A 92 -8.94 -0.46 -8.28
CA ARG A 92 -9.18 0.50 -9.35
C ARG A 92 -7.85 0.98 -9.90
N LEU A 93 -7.78 1.16 -11.21
CA LEU A 93 -6.53 1.47 -11.91
C LEU A 93 -6.54 2.86 -12.56
N ASP A 94 -7.66 3.59 -12.47
CA ASP A 94 -7.84 4.90 -13.10
C ASP A 94 -7.02 6.02 -12.46
N ASP A 95 -6.44 5.79 -11.28
CA ASP A 95 -5.54 6.71 -10.58
C ASP A 95 -4.08 6.19 -10.51
N LEU A 96 -3.80 5.06 -11.18
CA LEU A 96 -2.55 4.33 -11.00
C LEU A 96 -1.34 5.09 -11.56
N ALA A 97 -1.51 5.73 -12.71
CA ALA A 97 -0.47 6.55 -13.33
C ALA A 97 -0.08 7.73 -12.44
N ASP A 98 -1.07 8.41 -11.84
CA ASP A 98 -0.84 9.53 -10.94
C ASP A 98 -0.11 9.10 -9.66
N LYS A 99 -0.46 7.93 -9.10
CA LYS A 99 0.25 7.35 -7.95
C LYS A 99 1.70 7.01 -8.29
N LEU A 100 1.96 6.36 -9.43
CA LEU A 100 3.31 6.03 -9.87
C LEU A 100 4.16 7.29 -10.05
N GLN A 101 3.62 8.31 -10.71
CA GLN A 101 4.29 9.60 -10.92
C GLN A 101 4.58 10.33 -9.59
N ALA A 102 3.63 10.27 -8.65
CA ALA A 102 3.82 10.85 -7.32
C ALA A 102 4.93 10.14 -6.55
N VAL A 103 5.00 8.81 -6.60
CA VAL A 103 6.07 8.03 -5.98
C VAL A 103 7.43 8.34 -6.61
N GLU A 104 7.53 8.41 -7.94
CA GLU A 104 8.79 8.81 -8.60
C GLU A 104 9.24 10.23 -8.24
N SER A 105 8.28 11.14 -8.06
CA SER A 105 8.57 12.51 -7.63
C SER A 105 9.02 12.55 -6.17
N PHE A 106 8.37 11.76 -5.30
CA PHE A 106 8.78 11.59 -3.91
C PHE A 106 10.20 11.04 -3.80
N LYS A 107 10.57 10.02 -4.58
CA LYS A 107 11.93 9.45 -4.58
C LYS A 107 13.04 10.47 -4.87
N LYS A 108 12.73 11.59 -5.53
CA LYS A 108 13.70 12.66 -5.83
C LYS A 108 13.94 13.59 -4.64
N LEU A 109 13.12 13.51 -3.59
CA LEU A 109 13.28 14.31 -2.38
C LEU A 109 14.45 13.77 -1.52
N PRO A 110 15.27 14.63 -0.91
CA PRO A 110 16.37 14.20 -0.06
C PRO A 110 15.89 13.43 1.18
N GLU A 111 14.66 13.65 1.64
CA GLU A 111 14.05 12.97 2.78
C GLU A 111 13.54 11.56 2.47
N ALA A 112 13.37 11.21 1.19
CA ALA A 112 12.63 10.02 0.77
C ALA A 112 13.26 8.72 1.26
N ALA A 113 14.57 8.56 1.08
CA ALA A 113 15.30 7.37 1.51
C ALA A 113 15.22 7.18 3.03
N ALA A 114 15.35 8.27 3.81
CA ALA A 114 15.24 8.22 5.26
C ALA A 114 13.84 7.84 5.72
N LEU A 115 12.80 8.39 5.10
CA LEU A 115 11.41 8.06 5.42
C LEU A 115 11.03 6.63 5.02
N ALA A 116 11.51 6.15 3.87
CA ALA A 116 11.34 4.76 3.44
C ALA A 116 11.99 3.79 4.45
N ALA A 117 13.22 4.07 4.86
CA ALA A 117 13.94 3.28 5.86
C ALA A 117 13.23 3.30 7.22
N ALA A 118 12.77 4.47 7.67
CA ALA A 118 12.01 4.61 8.91
C ALA A 118 10.69 3.83 8.86
N ASN A 119 9.92 3.92 7.78
CA ASN A 119 8.69 3.17 7.60
C ASN A 119 8.92 1.65 7.57
N LYS A 120 10.00 1.19 6.93
CA LYS A 120 10.41 -0.22 6.95
C LYS A 120 10.71 -0.71 8.37
N ARG A 121 11.39 0.12 9.18
CA ARG A 121 11.62 -0.17 10.60
C ARG A 121 10.31 -0.23 11.38
N VAL A 122 9.40 0.71 11.14
CA VAL A 122 8.05 0.72 11.73
C VAL A 122 7.29 -0.56 11.40
N GLN A 123 7.17 -0.92 10.13
CA GLN A 123 6.46 -2.14 9.72
C GLN A 123 7.06 -3.41 10.36
N ASN A 124 8.38 -3.50 10.47
CA ASN A 124 9.05 -4.64 11.12
C ASN A 124 8.78 -4.70 12.64
N LEU A 125 8.60 -3.56 13.31
CA LEU A 125 8.19 -3.51 14.71
C LEU A 125 6.73 -3.93 14.87
N LEU A 126 5.85 -3.44 14.00
CA LEU A 126 4.42 -3.77 14.02
C LEU A 126 4.17 -5.25 13.73
N LYS A 127 4.93 -5.88 12.82
CA LYS A 127 4.85 -7.33 12.56
C LYS A 127 5.20 -8.20 13.77
N LYS A 128 5.97 -7.68 14.72
CA LYS A 128 6.35 -8.36 15.97
C LYS A 128 5.39 -8.04 17.13
N ALA A 129 4.38 -7.22 16.91
CA ALA A 129 3.38 -6.91 17.92
C ALA A 129 2.35 -8.04 17.98
N ASP A 130 2.26 -8.72 19.12
CA ASP A 130 1.28 -9.78 19.36
C ASP A 130 -0.13 -9.25 19.67
N ALA A 131 -0.26 -7.94 19.90
CA ALA A 131 -1.47 -7.30 20.39
C ALA A 131 -2.24 -6.55 19.29
N GLN A 132 -3.57 -6.48 19.44
CA GLN A 132 -4.42 -5.64 18.60
C GLN A 132 -4.00 -4.17 18.73
N LEU A 133 -3.62 -3.58 17.60
CA LEU A 133 -3.32 -2.17 17.47
C LEU A 133 -4.63 -1.37 17.63
N GLY A 134 -4.56 -0.27 18.39
CA GLY A 134 -5.70 0.61 18.68
C GLY A 134 -5.33 2.07 18.51
N ALA A 135 -6.15 2.96 19.08
CA ALA A 135 -5.88 4.39 19.10
C ALA A 135 -4.75 4.74 20.08
N VAL A 136 -4.02 5.82 19.78
CA VAL A 136 -3.04 6.40 20.70
C VAL A 136 -3.75 7.00 21.93
N GLN A 137 -3.19 6.73 23.11
CA GLN A 137 -3.62 7.28 24.39
C GLN A 137 -2.65 8.40 24.80
N GLU A 138 -3.08 9.66 24.74
CA GLU A 138 -2.23 10.83 25.00
C GLU A 138 -1.68 10.88 26.43
N ASN A 139 -2.42 10.33 27.40
CA ASN A 139 -2.00 10.22 28.80
C ASN A 139 -0.85 9.23 29.02
N LEU A 140 -0.62 8.31 28.08
CA LEU A 140 0.47 7.33 28.12
C LEU A 140 1.70 7.77 27.30
N LEU A 141 1.68 8.97 26.70
CA LEU A 141 2.86 9.55 26.05
C LEU A 141 3.79 10.08 27.15
N GLN A 142 5.00 9.53 27.26
CA GLN A 142 5.94 9.88 28.32
C GLN A 142 6.97 10.90 27.84
N GLU A 143 7.61 10.61 26.71
CA GLU A 143 8.71 11.41 26.18
C GLU A 143 8.22 12.57 25.30
N ASP A 144 8.95 13.68 25.31
CA ASP A 144 8.65 14.84 24.45
C ASP A 144 8.69 14.47 22.96
N ALA A 145 9.57 13.54 22.57
CA ALA A 145 9.66 13.04 21.21
C ALA A 145 8.40 12.28 20.76
N GLU A 146 7.73 11.54 21.67
CA GLU A 146 6.45 10.87 21.38
C GLU A 146 5.34 11.89 21.15
N ARG A 147 5.27 12.90 22.02
CA ARG A 147 4.28 13.98 21.93
C ARG A 147 4.46 14.78 20.64
N ALA A 148 5.71 15.09 20.28
CA ALA A 148 6.05 15.78 19.04
C ALA A 148 5.66 14.98 17.80
N LEU A 149 5.95 13.67 17.78
CA LEU A 149 5.58 12.79 16.66
C LEU A 149 4.06 12.65 16.53
N PHE A 150 3.36 12.48 17.65
CA PHE A 150 1.90 12.42 17.66
C PHE A 150 1.28 13.72 17.13
N ALA A 151 1.72 14.87 17.64
CA ALA A 151 1.23 16.17 17.18
C ALA A 151 1.49 16.40 15.67
N ALA A 152 2.67 16.04 15.18
CA ALA A 152 3.00 16.15 13.76
C ALA A 152 2.13 15.23 12.90
N THR A 153 1.90 13.99 13.35
CA THR A 153 1.03 13.02 12.66
C THR A 153 -0.42 13.51 12.58
N GLN A 154 -0.94 14.05 13.69
CA GLN A 154 -2.30 14.62 13.75
C GLN A 154 -2.45 15.86 12.86
N ALA A 155 -1.42 16.72 12.79
CA ALA A 155 -1.42 17.91 11.94
C ALA A 155 -1.33 17.56 10.44
N LEU A 156 -0.60 16.50 10.07
CA LEU A 156 -0.47 16.05 8.69
C LEU A 156 -1.69 15.32 8.16
N ARG A 157 -2.40 14.58 9.02
CA ARG A 157 -3.58 13.80 8.65
C ARG A 157 -4.62 14.55 7.79
N PRO A 158 -5.12 15.74 8.17
CA PRO A 158 -6.09 16.47 7.34
C PRO A 158 -5.51 16.92 6.00
N THR A 159 -4.24 17.30 5.95
CA THR A 159 -3.55 17.72 4.71
C THR A 159 -3.45 16.55 3.73
N VAL A 160 -3.00 15.38 4.21
CA VAL A 160 -2.90 14.17 3.39
C VAL A 160 -4.29 13.73 2.91
N GLN A 161 -5.29 13.71 3.80
CA GLN A 161 -6.66 13.34 3.42
C GLN A 161 -7.26 14.29 2.38
N ALA A 162 -7.04 15.59 2.51
CA ALA A 162 -7.52 16.58 1.55
C ALA A 162 -6.83 16.44 0.18
N ALA A 163 -5.54 16.11 0.16
CA ALA A 163 -4.79 15.84 -1.07
C ALA A 163 -5.28 14.56 -1.75
N LEU A 164 -5.48 13.47 -0.99
CA LEU A 164 -6.05 12.21 -1.49
C LEU A 164 -7.45 12.40 -2.07
N ALA A 165 -8.31 13.19 -1.42
CA ALA A 165 -9.67 13.46 -1.91
C ALA A 165 -9.68 14.22 -3.25
N LYS A 166 -8.60 14.94 -3.58
CA LYS A 166 -8.41 15.65 -4.85
C LYS A 166 -7.58 14.85 -5.87
N HIS A 167 -7.20 13.62 -5.54
CA HIS A 167 -6.24 12.80 -6.30
C HIS A 167 -4.87 13.48 -6.48
N ASP A 168 -4.50 14.41 -5.59
CA ASP A 168 -3.18 15.03 -5.57
C ASP A 168 -2.22 14.19 -4.72
N PHE A 169 -1.82 13.04 -5.27
CA PHE A 169 -0.94 12.09 -4.59
C PHE A 169 0.46 12.65 -4.36
N GLN A 170 0.92 13.57 -5.22
CA GLN A 170 2.21 14.22 -5.08
C GLN A 170 2.23 15.12 -3.85
N ALA A 171 1.22 15.98 -3.66
CA ALA A 171 1.12 16.82 -2.47
C ALA A 171 1.01 15.98 -1.20
N ALA A 172 0.28 14.86 -1.23
CA ALA A 172 0.18 13.93 -0.11
C ALA A 172 1.57 13.38 0.30
N LEU A 173 2.35 12.86 -0.66
CA LEU A 173 3.68 12.32 -0.38
C LEU A 173 4.71 13.41 0.01
N THR A 174 4.67 14.58 -0.61
CA THR A 174 5.54 15.70 -0.23
C THR A 174 5.24 16.21 1.17
N ALA A 175 3.97 16.23 1.60
CA ALA A 175 3.62 16.62 2.96
C ALA A 175 4.24 15.68 4.01
N LEU A 176 4.38 14.38 3.70
CA LEU A 176 5.05 13.42 4.59
C LEU A 176 6.54 13.74 4.79
N ALA A 177 7.20 14.42 3.86
CA ALA A 177 8.61 14.83 4.02
C ALA A 177 8.82 15.66 5.30
N ALA A 178 7.81 16.44 5.71
CA ALA A 178 7.86 17.31 6.87
C ALA A 178 7.91 16.56 8.22
N VAL A 179 7.53 15.28 8.28
CA VAL A 179 7.52 14.49 9.53
C VAL A 179 8.89 13.89 9.86
N LYS A 180 9.84 13.93 8.92
CA LYS A 180 11.16 13.30 9.07
C LYS A 180 11.86 13.69 10.38
N PRO A 181 11.97 14.98 10.77
CA PRO A 181 12.67 15.35 12.00
C PRO A 181 12.07 14.72 13.26
N GLN A 182 10.74 14.58 13.32
CA GLN A 182 10.04 13.99 14.46
C GLN A 182 10.20 12.47 14.49
N VAL A 183 10.26 11.82 13.32
CA VAL A 183 10.53 10.38 13.20
C VAL A 183 11.94 10.05 13.67
N ASP A 184 12.94 10.83 13.24
CA ASP A 184 14.32 10.66 13.69
C ASP A 184 14.43 10.87 15.21
N ALA A 185 13.89 11.98 15.71
CA ALA A 185 13.89 12.29 17.14
C ALA A 185 13.19 11.23 17.98
N PHE A 186 12.10 10.64 17.48
CA PHE A 186 11.44 9.51 18.14
C PHE A 186 12.38 8.30 18.22
N PHE A 187 13.00 7.91 17.12
CA PHE A 187 13.84 6.71 17.12
C PHE A 187 15.18 6.87 17.85
N ASP A 188 15.68 8.09 17.98
CA ASP A 188 16.89 8.42 18.73
C ASP A 188 16.64 8.46 20.24
N ASN A 189 15.49 8.97 20.67
CA ASN A 189 15.19 9.22 22.09
C ASN A 189 14.22 8.21 22.73
N VAL A 190 13.47 7.43 21.92
CA VAL A 190 12.39 6.56 22.42
C VAL A 190 12.70 5.09 22.15
N MET A 191 12.83 4.32 23.22
CA MET A 191 12.97 2.87 23.13
C MET A 191 11.59 2.20 22.97
N VAL A 192 11.23 1.80 21.75
CA VAL A 192 9.89 1.23 21.45
C VAL A 192 9.53 0.03 22.33
N MET A 193 10.50 -0.81 22.66
CA MET A 193 10.32 -1.96 23.56
C MET A 193 10.49 -1.52 25.02
N ALA A 194 9.46 -0.86 25.56
CA ALA A 194 9.40 -0.49 26.97
C ALA A 194 9.09 -1.68 27.88
N ASP A 195 9.54 -1.62 29.14
CA ASP A 195 9.21 -2.61 30.18
C ASP A 195 7.71 -2.57 30.55
N ASP A 196 7.12 -1.37 30.54
CA ASP A 196 5.69 -1.19 30.75
C ASP A 196 4.91 -1.57 29.48
N ALA A 197 4.06 -2.60 29.61
CA ALA A 197 3.25 -3.12 28.51
C ALA A 197 2.27 -2.08 27.92
N ALA A 198 1.72 -1.18 28.74
CA ALA A 198 0.79 -0.15 28.29
C ALA A 198 1.53 0.93 27.49
N VAL A 199 2.73 1.34 27.94
CA VAL A 199 3.58 2.31 27.22
C VAL A 199 4.07 1.71 25.90
N LYS A 200 4.56 0.45 25.93
CA LYS A 200 4.94 -0.28 24.73
C LYS A 200 3.79 -0.33 23.72
N GLN A 201 2.59 -0.67 24.16
CA GLN A 201 1.42 -0.73 23.29
C GLN A 201 1.07 0.65 22.71
N ASN A 202 1.15 1.71 23.52
CA ASN A 202 0.87 3.06 23.07
C ASN A 202 1.88 3.53 22.00
N ARG A 203 3.17 3.24 22.18
CA ARG A 203 4.22 3.48 21.18
C ARG A 203 3.94 2.75 19.88
N LEU A 204 3.49 1.48 19.94
CA LEU A 204 3.10 0.71 18.75
C LEU A 204 1.86 1.31 18.05
N ASN A 205 0.87 1.78 18.81
CA ASN A 205 -0.29 2.47 18.24
C ASN A 205 0.13 3.75 17.50
N LEU A 206 1.05 4.54 18.07
CA LEU A 206 1.58 5.75 17.44
C LEU A 206 2.31 5.43 16.12
N LEU A 207 3.16 4.41 16.14
CA LEU A 207 3.86 3.97 14.93
C LEU A 207 2.91 3.40 13.88
N ASN A 208 1.83 2.73 14.29
CA ASN A 208 0.79 2.27 13.38
C ASN A 208 0.05 3.44 12.72
N GLU A 209 -0.36 4.46 13.49
CA GLU A 209 -1.00 5.66 12.93
C GLU A 209 -0.08 6.38 11.92
N LEU A 210 1.20 6.52 12.26
CA LEU A 210 2.20 7.08 11.34
C LEU A 210 2.36 6.21 10.09
N SER A 211 2.45 4.89 10.23
CA SER A 211 2.61 3.97 9.10
C SER A 211 1.41 4.00 8.15
N GLN A 212 0.18 4.09 8.67
CA GLN A 212 -1.02 4.26 7.86
C GLN A 212 -0.97 5.56 7.05
N LEU A 213 -0.49 6.65 7.67
CA LEU A 213 -0.35 7.94 6.99
C LEU A 213 0.75 7.91 5.91
N MET A 214 1.91 7.32 6.23
CA MET A 214 3.03 7.19 5.30
C MET A 214 2.70 6.30 4.11
N ASN A 215 1.84 5.30 4.32
CA ASN A 215 1.41 4.36 3.30
C ASN A 215 0.03 4.70 2.72
N ALA A 216 -0.40 5.96 2.76
CA ALA A 216 -1.72 6.33 2.24
C ALA A 216 -1.80 6.36 0.70
N VAL A 217 -0.66 6.48 0.02
CA VAL A 217 -0.55 6.52 -1.45
C VAL A 217 0.10 5.25 -2.02
N ALA A 218 1.21 4.83 -1.41
CA ALA A 218 2.00 3.66 -1.78
C ALA A 218 2.73 3.13 -0.55
N ASP A 219 3.13 1.85 -0.54
CA ASP A 219 4.00 1.33 0.52
C ASP A 219 5.44 1.84 0.31
N ILE A 220 5.76 2.97 0.95
CA ILE A 220 7.06 3.61 0.79
C ILE A 220 8.21 2.79 1.38
N SER A 221 7.94 1.75 2.19
CA SER A 221 8.99 0.89 2.75
C SER A 221 9.67 -0.01 1.69
N LEU A 222 9.04 -0.15 0.52
CA LEU A 222 9.52 -0.95 -0.60
C LEU A 222 10.38 -0.15 -1.58
N LEU A 223 10.49 1.17 -1.40
CA LEU A 223 11.37 2.00 -2.20
C LEU A 223 12.83 1.66 -1.86
N GLY A 224 13.65 1.46 -2.89
CA GLY A 224 15.08 1.21 -2.73
C GLY A 224 15.84 2.44 -2.27
N GLU A 225 17.04 2.22 -1.74
CA GLU A 225 18.08 3.26 -1.60
C GLU A 225 18.68 3.60 -2.96
#